data_AF-A0A9E3DDQ5-F1
#
_entry.id   AF-A0A9E3DDQ5-F1
#
_cell.length_a   1.000
_cell.length_b   1.000
_cell.length_c   1.000
_cell.angle_alpha   90.00
_cell.angle_beta   90.00
_cell.angle_gamma   90.00
#
_symmetry.space_group_name_H-M   'P 1'
#
loop_
_entity.id
_entity.type
_entity.pdbx_description
1 polymer ?
#
loop_
_entity_poly.entity_id
_entity_poly.type
_entity_poly.pdbx_seq_one_letter_code
_entity_poly.pdbx_strand_id
1 'polypeptide(L)'
;VLALIGYEQDNTLFKLAGLDLATDCGAPVHDRHTMETSVPGIYVAGTAVGGTQDKYRVFIENCHVHVDRILAALTGATAPTIEVAPEALAMPES
;
A
#
# COMPACT_ATOMS: atom_id res chain seq x y z
N VAL A 1 -12.53 -16.05 25.96
CA VAL A 1 -11.93 -14.69 25.91
C VAL A 1 -11.78 -14.32 24.44
N LEU A 2 -12.19 -13.12 24.04
CA LEU A 2 -11.95 -12.58 22.70
C LEU A 2 -10.96 -11.42 22.84
N ALA A 3 -9.80 -11.51 22.18
CA ALA A 3 -8.78 -10.47 22.18
C ALA A 3 -8.90 -9.64 20.90
N LEU A 4 -9.52 -8.47 21.00
CA LEU A 4 -9.81 -7.56 19.88
C LEU A 4 -8.78 -6.41 19.85
N ILE A 5 -7.49 -6.76 19.82
CA ILE A 5 -6.37 -5.80 19.98
C ILE A 5 -5.73 -5.37 18.65
N GLY A 6 -6.35 -5.72 17.52
CA GLY A 6 -5.86 -5.37 16.18
C GLY A 6 -4.91 -6.41 15.59
N TYR A 7 -4.15 -5.97 14.58
CA TYR A 7 -3.27 -6.80 13.76
C TYR A 7 -1.92 -6.10 13.54
N GLU A 8 -0.87 -6.90 13.37
CA GLU A 8 0.45 -6.45 12.95
C GLU A 8 0.76 -7.04 11.57
N GLN A 9 1.37 -6.26 10.69
CA GLN A 9 1.76 -6.73 9.37
C GLN A 9 3.01 -7.61 9.46
N ASP A 10 2.91 -8.85 8.97
CA ASP A 10 4.09 -9.70 8.81
C ASP A 10 4.92 -9.26 7.60
N ASN A 11 6.06 -8.63 7.87
CA ASN A 11 6.98 -8.13 6.85
C ASN A 11 8.03 -9.17 6.42
N THR A 12 7.91 -10.43 6.83
CA THR A 12 8.88 -11.49 6.48
C THR A 12 9.01 -11.65 4.98
N LEU A 13 7.90 -11.69 4.24
CA LEU A 13 7.91 -11.81 2.79
C LEU A 13 8.61 -10.61 2.11
N PHE A 14 8.38 -9.40 2.61
CA PHE A 14 8.98 -8.20 2.04
C PHE A 14 10.49 -8.17 2.24
N LYS A 15 10.96 -8.56 3.43
CA LYS A 15 12.39 -8.69 3.73
C LYS A 15 13.04 -9.76 2.86
N LEU A 16 12.39 -10.90 2.67
CA LEU A 16 12.89 -11.98 1.79
C LEU A 16 12.96 -11.55 0.32
N ALA A 17 12.01 -10.73 -0.12
CA ALA A 17 11.99 -10.16 -1.46
C ALA A 17 12.97 -8.97 -1.63
N GLY A 18 13.60 -8.48 -0.56
CA GLY A 18 14.60 -7.41 -0.61
C GLY A 18 14.03 -5.99 -0.66
N LEU A 19 12.77 -5.79 -0.25
CA LEU A 19 12.13 -4.48 -0.27
C LEU A 19 12.71 -3.56 0.80
N ASP A 20 12.83 -2.28 0.47
CA ASP A 20 13.08 -1.23 1.43
C ASP A 20 11.80 -0.95 2.22
N LEU A 21 11.92 -0.90 3.54
CA LEU A 21 10.78 -0.69 4.45
C LEU A 21 10.97 0.59 5.25
N ALA A 22 9.89 1.33 5.45
CA ALA A 22 9.83 2.49 6.32
C ALA A 22 10.17 2.10 7.77
N THR A 23 11.01 2.90 8.42
CA THR A 23 11.57 2.59 9.76
C THR A 23 10.52 2.60 10.88
N ASP A 24 9.42 3.31 10.69
CA ASP A 24 8.37 3.52 11.68
C ASP A 24 7.36 2.36 11.76
N CYS A 25 6.79 1.97 10.62
CA CYS A 25 5.67 1.03 10.53
C CYS A 25 5.97 -0.21 9.67
N GLY A 26 7.17 -0.28 9.07
CA GLY A 26 7.55 -1.36 8.17
C GLY A 26 6.76 -1.37 6.85
N ALA A 27 6.16 -0.24 6.46
CA ALA A 27 5.50 -0.09 5.16
C ALA A 27 6.53 -0.20 4.02
N PRO A 28 6.22 -0.92 2.92
CA PRO A 28 7.13 -1.00 1.79
C PRO A 28 7.25 0.35 1.07
N VAL A 29 8.48 0.75 0.79
CA VAL A 29 8.77 1.92 -0.04
C VAL A 29 8.39 1.59 -1.49
N HIS A 30 7.56 2.44 -2.09
CA HIS A 30 7.05 2.27 -3.44
C HIS A 30 6.77 3.61 -4.12
N ASP A 31 6.77 3.62 -5.45
CA ASP A 31 6.29 4.73 -6.25
C ASP A 31 4.77 4.80 -6.19
N ARG A 32 4.22 5.96 -5.81
CA ARG A 32 2.76 6.12 -5.66
C ARG A 32 2.00 6.08 -6.99
N HIS A 33 2.65 6.29 -8.12
CA HIS A 33 2.01 6.37 -9.45
C HIS A 33 2.00 5.02 -10.16
N THR A 34 3.00 4.16 -9.91
CA THR A 34 3.10 2.83 -10.52
C THR A 34 2.83 1.69 -9.52
N MET A 35 2.93 1.99 -8.22
CA MET A 35 2.95 1.04 -7.11
C MET A 35 4.16 0.08 -7.12
N GLU A 36 5.19 0.37 -7.92
CA GLU A 36 6.42 -0.41 -7.96
C GLU A 36 7.26 -0.15 -6.70
N THR A 37 7.79 -1.21 -6.11
CA THR A 37 8.60 -1.14 -4.89
C THR A 37 10.05 -0.74 -5.20
N SER A 38 10.92 -0.70 -4.19
CA SER A 38 12.37 -0.53 -4.42
C SER A 38 13.00 -1.67 -5.23
N VAL A 39 12.32 -2.81 -5.36
CA VAL A 39 12.76 -3.96 -6.16
C VAL A 39 12.03 -3.97 -7.50
N PRO A 40 12.74 -3.82 -8.64
CA PRO A 40 12.12 -3.77 -9.96
C PRO A 40 11.27 -5.01 -10.28
N GLY A 41 10.09 -4.80 -10.84
CA GLY A 41 9.14 -5.86 -11.18
C GLY A 41 8.34 -6.40 -9.98
N ILE A 42 8.54 -5.86 -8.77
CA ILE A 42 7.69 -6.16 -7.61
C ILE A 42 6.83 -4.94 -7.30
N TYR A 43 5.51 -5.18 -7.25
CA TYR A 43 4.50 -4.16 -6.99
C TYR A 43 3.72 -4.49 -5.71
N VAL A 44 3.19 -3.47 -5.05
CA VAL A 44 2.41 -3.61 -3.81
C VAL A 44 1.03 -2.96 -3.93
N ALA A 45 -0.02 -3.60 -3.41
CA ALA A 45 -1.39 -3.11 -3.48
C ALA A 45 -2.17 -3.46 -2.20
N GLY A 46 -3.35 -2.85 -2.02
CA GLY A 46 -4.17 -3.04 -0.83
C GLY A 46 -3.51 -2.57 0.48
N THR A 47 -3.98 -3.11 1.59
CA THR A 47 -3.53 -2.74 2.95
C THR A 47 -2.04 -2.99 3.19
N ALA A 48 -1.42 -3.89 2.42
CA ALA A 48 0.01 -4.17 2.42
C ALA A 48 0.90 -2.93 2.21
N VAL A 49 0.35 -1.90 1.55
CA VAL A 49 1.01 -0.61 1.31
C VAL A 49 1.27 0.15 2.61
N GLY A 50 0.42 -0.04 3.62
CA GLY A 50 0.39 0.80 4.81
C GLY A 50 1.30 0.36 5.95
N GLY A 51 1.86 -0.85 5.93
CA GLY A 51 2.60 -1.37 7.08
C GLY A 51 1.70 -1.68 8.29
N THR A 52 2.32 -1.87 9.45
CA THR A 52 1.60 -1.94 10.73
C THR A 52 1.12 -0.54 11.11
N GLN A 53 -0.19 -0.32 11.12
CA GLN A 53 -0.79 0.99 11.31
C GLN A 53 -1.57 1.09 12.62
N ASP A 54 -1.26 2.11 13.42
CA ASP A 54 -2.09 2.48 14.59
C ASP A 54 -3.41 3.15 14.18
N LYS A 55 -3.40 3.84 13.04
CA LYS A 55 -4.58 4.40 12.37
C LYS A 55 -4.58 3.94 10.92
N TYR A 56 -5.54 3.10 10.56
CA TYR A 56 -5.68 2.60 9.20
C TYR A 56 -5.96 3.76 8.24
N ARG A 57 -5.16 3.84 7.17
CA ARG A 57 -5.31 4.83 6.09
C ARG A 57 -5.62 4.18 4.75
N VAL A 58 -5.30 2.90 4.61
CA VAL A 58 -5.57 2.13 3.40
C VAL A 58 -6.76 1.21 3.68
N PHE A 59 -7.84 1.43 2.95
CA PHE A 59 -9.09 0.69 3.02
C PHE A 59 -9.42 0.14 1.65
N ILE A 60 -10.37 -0.80 1.58
CA ILE A 60 -10.76 -1.42 0.31
C ILE A 60 -11.21 -0.33 -0.68
N GLU A 61 -12.00 0.61 -0.17
CA GLU A 61 -12.62 1.72 -0.90
C GLU A 61 -11.58 2.64 -1.56
N ASN A 62 -10.44 2.86 -0.91
CA ASN A 62 -9.42 3.80 -1.38
C ASN A 62 -8.21 3.13 -2.06
N CYS A 63 -8.04 1.81 -1.93
CA CYS A 63 -6.91 1.10 -2.50
C CYS A 63 -7.14 0.56 -3.92
N HIS A 64 -8.38 0.61 -4.44
CA HIS A 64 -8.71 0.09 -5.78
C HIS A 64 -7.85 0.70 -6.89
N VAL A 65 -7.49 1.98 -6.76
CA VAL A 65 -6.63 2.71 -7.71
C VAL A 65 -5.23 2.08 -7.85
N HIS A 66 -4.76 1.30 -6.88
CA HIS A 66 -3.47 0.60 -6.97
C HIS A 66 -3.45 -0.35 -8.17
N VAL A 67 -4.58 -1.00 -8.49
CA VAL A 67 -4.67 -1.96 -9.60
C VAL A 67 -4.46 -1.27 -10.94
N ASP A 68 -5.17 -0.17 -11.18
CA ASP A 68 -5.07 0.57 -12.44
C ASP A 68 -3.66 1.13 -12.66
N ARG A 69 -3.00 1.58 -11.59
CA ARG A 69 -1.61 2.04 -11.61
C ARG A 69 -0.63 0.93 -11.97
N ILE A 70 -0.78 -0.26 -11.38
CA ILE A 70 0.05 -1.42 -11.69
C ILE A 70 -0.16 -1.86 -13.14
N LEU A 71 -1.41 -1.94 -13.60
CA LEU A 71 -1.72 -2.32 -14.98
C LEU A 71 -1.13 -1.33 -15.98
N ALA A 72 -1.25 -0.03 -15.72
CA ALA A 72 -0.63 1.01 -16.54
C ALA A 72 0.89 0.85 -16.60
N ALA A 73 1.55 0.62 -15.47
CA ALA A 73 3.00 0.40 -15.40
C ALA A 73 3.45 -0.84 -16.20
N LEU A 74 2.69 -1.94 -16.11
CA LEU A 74 3.01 -3.20 -16.80
C LEU A 74 2.75 -3.14 -18.31
N THR A 75 1.73 -2.41 -18.74
CA THR A 75 1.28 -2.38 -20.15
C THR A 75 1.79 -1.18 -20.95
N GLY A 76 2.37 -0.18 -20.27
CA GLY A 76 2.72 1.11 -20.88
C GLY A 76 1.52 2.01 -21.17
N ALA A 77 0.33 1.67 -20.65
CA ALA A 77 -0.85 2.52 -20.73
C ALA A 77 -0.74 3.71 -19.77
N THR A 78 -1.56 4.74 -19.99
CA THR A 78 -1.61 5.91 -19.10
C THR A 78 -2.31 5.55 -17.79
N ALA A 79 -1.63 5.75 -16.66
CA ALA A 79 -2.20 5.56 -15.33
C ALA A 79 -3.29 6.60 -15.03
N PRO A 80 -4.32 6.26 -14.24
CA PRO A 80 -5.35 7.23 -13.88
C PRO A 80 -4.77 8.31 -12.96
N THR A 81 -4.98 9.57 -13.32
CA THR A 81 -4.65 10.75 -12.51
C THR A 81 -5.71 10.94 -11.43
N ILE A 82 -5.86 9.97 -10.52
CA ILE A 82 -6.67 10.20 -9.32
C ILE A 82 -5.73 10.81 -8.27
N GLU A 83 -5.79 12.14 -8.12
CA GLU A 83 -5.29 12.84 -6.95
C GLU A 83 -6.22 12.53 -5.78
N VAL A 84 -5.87 11.55 -4.97
CA VAL A 84 -6.52 11.37 -3.67
C VAL A 84 -5.89 12.38 -2.72
N ALA A 85 -6.65 13.40 -2.31
CA ALA A 85 -6.20 14.36 -1.32
C ALA A 85 -5.72 13.62 -0.06
N PRO A 86 -4.59 14.01 0.56
CA PRO A 86 -4.02 13.31 1.72
C PRO A 86 -5.01 13.16 2.89
N GLU A 87 -5.96 14.09 3.02
CA GLU A 87 -7.00 14.08 4.04
C GLU A 87 -8.11 13.03 3.79
N ALA A 88 -8.40 12.68 2.54
CA ALA A 88 -9.46 11.71 2.19
C ALA A 88 -9.08 10.25 2.49
N LEU A 89 -7.80 9.95 2.67
CA LEU A 89 -7.31 8.62 3.09
C LEU A 89 -7.43 8.39 4.61
N ALA A 90 -7.76 9.39 5.41
CA ALA A 90 -7.61 9.31 6.87
C ALA A 90 -8.86 8.88 7.64
N MET A 91 -10.02 8.77 6.97
CA MET A 91 -11.27 8.38 7.63
C MET A 91 -12.03 7.36 6.79
N PRO A 92 -12.42 6.19 7.35
CA PRO A 92 -13.42 5.34 6.72
C PRO A 92 -14.74 6.13 6.61
N GLU A 93 -15.52 5.93 5.55
CA GLU A 93 -16.80 6.63 5.31
C GLU A 93 -17.94 6.20 6.28
N SER A 94 -17.60 5.63 7.45
CA SER A 94 -18.54 5.06 8.42
C SER A 94 -18.17 5.38 9.85
#